data_AF-A0A2G2VRQ7-F1
#
_entry.id   AF-A0A2G2VRQ7-F1
#
_cell.length_a   1.000
_cell.length_b   1.000
_cell.length_c   1.000
_cell.angle_alpha   90.00
_cell.angle_beta   90.00
_cell.angle_gamma   90.00
#
_symmetry.space_group_name_H-M   'P 1'
#
loop_
_entity.id
_entity.type
_entity.pdbx_description
1 polymer ?
#
loop_
_entity_poly.entity_id
_entity_poly.type
_entity_poly.pdbx_seq_one_letter_code
_entity_poly.pdbx_strand_id
1 'polypeptide(L)'
;MTPAEKLEKFEGIEFKRWQQKMFFYLTTLCLQGFTSEDAPEVPEGTSYKEYSMIVEVWKHSDSLCRNYILSGLQDDLYNVYNGTKTSKKLWGH
;
A
#
# COMPACT_ATOMS: atom_id res chain seq x y z
N MET A 1 21.81 -1.46 -10.45
CA MET A 1 20.41 -1.35 -10.01
C MET A 1 19.55 -1.66 -11.22
N THR A 2 18.89 -2.81 -11.25
CA THR A 2 17.88 -3.09 -12.27
C THR A 2 16.79 -2.02 -12.17
N PRO A 3 16.29 -1.46 -13.30
CA PRO A 3 15.10 -0.63 -13.26
C PRO A 3 14.03 -1.43 -12.52
N ALA A 4 13.38 -0.83 -11.52
CA ALA A 4 12.16 -1.41 -10.98
C ALA A 4 11.25 -1.67 -12.18
N GLU A 5 11.00 -2.94 -12.49
CA GLU A 5 10.12 -3.31 -13.59
C GLU A 5 8.79 -2.59 -13.35
N LYS A 6 8.55 -1.55 -14.14
CA LYS A 6 7.37 -0.71 -14.00
C LYS A 6 6.21 -1.59 -14.39
N LEU A 7 5.41 -1.99 -13.40
CA LEU A 7 4.18 -2.74 -13.63
C LEU A 7 3.35 -2.01 -14.70
N GLU A 8 2.89 -2.77 -15.70
CA GLU A 8 1.92 -2.26 -16.66
C GLU A 8 0.71 -1.69 -15.92
N LYS A 9 0.27 -0.50 -16.32
CA LYS A 9 -0.88 0.16 -15.71
C LYS A 9 -2.14 -0.67 -15.95
N PHE A 10 -3.00 -0.75 -14.95
CA PHE A 10 -4.30 -1.41 -15.02
C PHE A 10 -5.28 -0.56 -15.83
N GLU A 11 -5.73 -1.09 -16.95
CA GLU A 11 -6.64 -0.41 -17.88
C GLU A 11 -8.12 -0.75 -17.64
N GLY A 12 -8.46 -1.32 -16.48
CA GLY A 12 -9.83 -1.73 -16.17
C GLY A 12 -10.21 -3.13 -16.66
N ILE A 13 -9.35 -3.80 -17.44
CA ILE A 13 -9.58 -5.16 -17.97
C ILE A 13 -8.70 -6.18 -17.23
N GLU A 14 -9.25 -7.37 -16.94
CA GLU A 14 -8.56 -8.43 -16.17
C GLU A 14 -8.16 -8.06 -14.73
N PHE A 15 -9.03 -7.39 -13.98
CA PHE A 15 -8.76 -6.95 -12.59
C PHE A 15 -8.10 -8.03 -11.72
N LYS A 16 -8.59 -9.27 -11.76
CA LYS A 16 -8.03 -10.39 -10.98
C LYS A 16 -6.55 -10.64 -11.28
N ARG A 17 -6.15 -10.54 -12.55
CA ARG A 17 -4.76 -10.76 -12.98
C ARG A 17 -3.86 -9.61 -12.55
N TRP A 18 -4.34 -8.36 -12.71
CA TRP A 18 -3.62 -7.19 -12.20
C TRP A 18 -3.47 -7.25 -10.68
N GLN A 19 -4.55 -7.57 -9.96
CA GLN A 19 -4.55 -7.68 -8.50
C GLN A 19 -3.56 -8.74 -8.02
N GLN A 20 -3.49 -9.90 -8.68
CA GLN A 20 -2.48 -10.92 -8.37
C GLN A 20 -1.03 -10.44 -8.62
N LYS A 21 -0.77 -9.77 -9.75
CA LYS A 21 0.55 -9.18 -10.04
C LYS A 21 0.93 -8.12 -9.00
N MET A 22 -0.01 -7.25 -8.63
CA MET A 22 0.20 -6.21 -7.63
C MET A 22 0.44 -6.81 -6.24
N PHE A 23 -0.31 -7.86 -5.86
CA PHE A 23 -0.11 -8.58 -4.61
C PHE A 23 1.31 -9.18 -4.52
N PHE A 24 1.77 -9.85 -5.58
CA PHE A 24 3.13 -10.39 -5.64
C PHE A 24 4.17 -9.27 -5.53
N TYR A 25 3.99 -8.17 -6.25
CA TYR A 25 4.89 -7.02 -6.19
C TYR A 25 4.98 -6.42 -4.79
N LEU A 26 3.86 -6.17 -4.11
CA LEU A 26 3.85 -5.69 -2.73
C LEU A 26 4.50 -6.68 -1.76
N THR A 27 4.40 -7.98 -2.03
CA THR A 27 5.07 -9.03 -1.25
C THR A 27 6.59 -8.93 -1.37
N THR A 28 7.12 -8.71 -2.58
CA THR A 28 8.57 -8.49 -2.79
C THR A 28 9.10 -7.22 -2.10
N LEU A 29 8.22 -6.27 -1.81
CA LEU A 29 8.54 -5.03 -1.10
C LEU A 29 8.27 -5.10 0.42
N CYS A 30 7.81 -6.24 0.94
CA CYS A 30 7.36 -6.40 2.33
C CYS A 30 6.22 -5.42 2.73
N LEU A 31 5.41 -5.00 1.76
CA LEU A 31 4.30 -4.05 1.95
C LEU A 31 2.92 -4.72 1.91
N GLN A 32 2.84 -6.02 1.64
CA GLN A 32 1.58 -6.75 1.52
C GLN A 32 0.74 -6.68 2.80
N GLY A 33 1.34 -6.73 3.99
CA GLY A 33 0.61 -6.68 5.27
C GLY A 33 -0.28 -5.44 5.42
N PHE A 34 0.16 -4.28 4.90
CA PHE A 34 -0.60 -3.01 4.95
C PHE A 34 -1.91 -3.03 4.15
N THR A 35 -2.11 -4.03 3.28
CA THR A 35 -3.38 -4.22 2.57
C THR A 35 -4.46 -4.92 3.42
N SER A 36 -4.09 -5.49 4.57
CA SER A 36 -4.99 -6.24 5.46
C SER A 36 -4.92 -5.81 6.93
N GLU A 37 -3.76 -5.40 7.40
CA GLU A 37 -3.48 -5.07 8.80
C GLU A 37 -3.96 -3.66 9.17
N ASP A 38 -4.32 -3.49 10.43
CA ASP A 38 -4.63 -2.19 11.02
C ASP A 38 -3.38 -1.57 11.65
N ALA A 39 -3.44 -0.26 11.92
CA ALA A 39 -2.34 0.44 12.57
C ALA A 39 -2.00 -0.19 13.94
N PRO A 40 -0.72 -0.21 14.33
CA PRO A 40 -0.29 -0.86 15.57
C PRO A 40 -0.96 -0.23 16.79
N GLU A 41 -1.46 -1.09 17.68
CA GLU A 41 -1.92 -0.70 19.00
C GLU A 41 -0.73 -0.40 19.93
N VAL A 42 -0.92 0.46 20.92
CA VAL A 42 0.13 0.84 21.87
C VAL A 42 0.48 -0.38 22.75
N PRO A 43 1.72 -0.92 22.71
CA PRO A 43 2.11 -1.97 23.63
C PRO A 43 2.24 -1.43 25.06
N GLU A 44 1.71 -2.16 26.05
CA GLU A 44 1.86 -1.78 27.46
C GLU A 44 3.35 -1.64 27.83
N GLY A 45 3.72 -0.50 28.41
CA GLY A 45 5.11 -0.20 28.82
C GLY A 45 5.99 0.46 27.75
N THR A 46 5.48 0.72 26.54
CA THR A 46 6.21 1.57 25.56
C THR A 46 6.23 3.03 25.98
N SER A 47 7.37 3.68 25.82
CA SER A 47 7.44 5.13 26.02
C SER A 47 6.69 5.87 24.92
N TYR A 48 6.20 7.08 25.22
CA TYR A 48 5.56 7.95 24.22
C TYR A 48 6.42 8.17 22.97
N LYS A 49 7.75 8.28 23.16
CA LYS A 49 8.70 8.51 22.08
C LYS A 49 8.83 7.29 21.15
N GLU A 50 8.91 6.10 21.72
CA GLU A 50 8.94 4.84 20.95
C GLU A 50 7.64 4.63 20.20
N TYR A 51 6.50 4.86 20.87
CA TYR A 51 5.19 4.80 20.23
C TYR A 51 5.08 5.77 19.04
N SER A 52 5.49 7.03 19.22
CA SER A 52 5.48 8.02 18.13
C SER A 52 6.31 7.56 16.94
N MET A 53 7.51 7.01 17.17
CA MET A 53 8.36 6.49 16.10
C MET A 53 7.71 5.30 15.38
N ILE A 54 7.11 4.35 16.12
CA ILE A 54 6.40 3.20 15.52
C ILE A 54 5.25 3.68 14.62
N VAL A 55 4.45 4.65 15.09
CA VAL A 55 3.33 5.20 14.33
C VAL A 55 3.79 5.95 13.09
N GLU A 56 4.89 6.71 13.17
CA GLU A 56 5.47 7.42 12.02
C GLU A 56 5.98 6.44 10.96
N VAL A 57 6.71 5.41 11.36
CA VAL A 57 7.19 4.35 10.46
C VAL A 57 6.02 3.63 9.81
N TRP A 58 4.98 3.28 10.59
CA TRP A 58 3.78 2.66 10.05
C TRP A 58 3.10 3.53 8.99
N LYS A 59 2.85 4.82 9.31
CA LYS A 59 2.22 5.77 8.37
C LYS A 59 3.04 5.94 7.09
N HIS A 60 4.36 5.98 7.21
CA HIS A 60 5.24 6.06 6.05
C HIS A 60 5.12 4.82 5.15
N SER A 61 5.18 3.62 5.76
CA SER A 61 5.06 2.36 5.03
C SER A 61 3.67 2.15 4.41
N ASP A 62 2.59 2.52 5.12
CA ASP A 62 1.24 2.53 4.55
C ASP A 62 1.14 3.52 3.38
N SER A 63 1.71 4.72 3.50
CA SER A 63 1.73 5.66 2.38
C SER A 63 2.50 5.11 1.17
N LEU A 64 3.61 4.38 1.38
CA LEU A 64 4.36 3.75 0.30
C LEU A 64 3.53 2.66 -0.39
N CYS A 65 2.92 1.76 0.39
CA CYS A 65 2.05 0.70 -0.14
C CYS A 65 0.91 1.29 -0.99
N ARG A 66 0.24 2.31 -0.47
CA ARG A 66 -0.80 3.05 -1.17
C ARG A 66 -0.31 3.64 -2.49
N ASN A 67 0.87 4.27 -2.47
CA ASN A 67 1.45 4.87 -3.68
C ASN A 67 1.78 3.81 -4.74
N TYR A 68 2.26 2.63 -4.35
CA TYR A 68 2.49 1.54 -5.30
C TYR A 68 1.21 1.04 -5.94
N ILE A 69 0.15 0.80 -5.13
CA ILE A 69 -1.17 0.40 -5.65
C ILE A 69 -1.68 1.44 -6.64
N LEU A 70 -1.66 2.72 -6.25
CA LEU A 70 -2.11 3.83 -7.10
C LEU A 70 -1.26 3.95 -8.38
N SER A 71 0.06 3.76 -8.30
CA SER A 71 0.94 3.83 -9.47
C SER A 71 0.66 2.75 -10.53
N GLY A 72 0.05 1.64 -10.10
CA GLY A 72 -0.39 0.57 -10.98
C GLY A 72 -1.74 0.83 -11.64
N LEU A 73 -2.41 1.95 -11.39
CA LEU A 73 -3.69 2.31 -12.00
C LEU A 73 -3.49 3.21 -13.23
N GLN A 74 -4.42 3.12 -14.19
CA GLN A 74 -4.59 4.19 -15.20
C GLN A 74 -5.08 5.50 -14.55
N ASP A 75 -4.86 6.61 -15.24
CA ASP A 75 -5.01 7.96 -14.69
C ASP A 75 -6.46 8.25 -14.25
N ASP A 76 -7.46 7.75 -14.99
CA ASP A 76 -8.87 7.90 -14.62
C ASP A 76 -9.20 7.20 -13.30
N LEU A 77 -8.69 5.96 -13.11
CA LEU A 77 -8.86 5.20 -11.88
C LEU A 77 -8.05 5.82 -10.74
N TYR A 78 -6.84 6.29 -11.01
CA TYR A 78 -6.02 7.00 -10.03
C TYR A 78 -6.79 8.19 -9.45
N ASN A 79 -7.43 9.00 -10.30
CA ASN A 79 -8.17 10.18 -9.88
C ASN A 79 -9.36 9.86 -8.97
N VAL A 80 -10.03 8.72 -9.20
CA VAL A 80 -11.12 8.24 -8.34
C VAL A 80 -10.60 7.77 -6.98
N TYR A 81 -9.48 7.03 -6.97
CA TYR A 81 -9.03 6.32 -5.77
C TYR A 81 -7.97 7.06 -4.94
N ASN A 82 -7.32 8.10 -5.47
CA ASN A 82 -6.22 8.80 -4.78
C ASN A 82 -6.63 9.44 -3.43
N GLY A 83 -7.92 9.72 -3.23
CA GLY A 83 -8.47 10.26 -1.99
C GLY A 83 -8.56 9.23 -0.85
N THR A 84 -8.35 7.94 -1.15
CA THR A 84 -8.37 6.88 -0.15
C THR A 84 -7.20 7.04 0.81
N LYS A 85 -7.50 7.01 2.12
CA LYS A 85 -6.53 7.37 3.17
C LYS A 85 -5.52 6.29 3.54
N THR A 86 -5.86 5.02 3.32
CA THR A 86 -5.08 3.86 3.81
C THR A 86 -5.01 2.79 2.73
N SER A 87 -3.92 2.04 2.67
CA SER A 87 -3.74 0.95 1.69
C SER A 87 -4.80 -0.13 1.86
N LYS A 88 -5.15 -0.49 3.10
CA LYS A 88 -6.22 -1.45 3.41
C LYS A 88 -7.56 -1.10 2.77
N LYS A 89 -8.03 0.13 2.96
CA LYS A 89 -9.27 0.60 2.31
C LYS A 89 -9.15 0.60 0.80
N LEU A 90 -8.02 1.08 0.27
CA LEU A 90 -7.79 1.13 -1.18
C LEU A 90 -7.82 -0.27 -1.81
N TRP A 91 -7.29 -1.28 -1.10
CA TRP A 91 -7.24 -2.66 -1.56
C TRP A 91 -8.57 -3.41 -1.41
N GLY A 92 -9.41 -3.01 -0.45
CA GLY A 92 -10.71 -3.62 -0.18
C GLY A 92 -11.88 -3.11 -1.02
N HIS A 93 -11.65 -2.10 -1.88
CA HIS A 93 -12.61 -1.63 -2.88
C HIS A 93 -12.59 -2.53 -4.13
#